data_AF-A0A1J3GMR0-F1
#
_entry.id   AF-A0A1J3GMR0-F1
#
_cell.length_a   1.000
_cell.length_b   1.000
_cell.length_c   1.000
_cell.angle_alpha   90.00
_cell.angle_beta   90.00
_cell.angle_gamma   90.00
#
_symmetry.space_group_name_H-M   'P 1'
#
loop_
_entity.id
_entity.type
_entity.pdbx_description
1 polymer ?
#
loop_
_entity_poly.entity_id
_entity_poly.type
_entity_poly.pdbx_seq_one_letter_code
_entity_poly.pdbx_strand_id
1 'polypeptide(L)'
;MHSHNYRLPQPFKDEVVVLIGNSASADDISRDIAGSAKEVHVASWSNPADTYIKQTGHTNLWMHSMIERVHEDGSVVFQNGKTVLGDAIMHCTGYKYHFPFLDTNGCVAVDDNRVGPLYKHIFPPALAPSLSFVGLPCKVGSSKIAIPVTFRKSEKQRNGGKICFWRVS
;
A
#
# COMPACT_ATOMS: atom_id res chain seq x y z
N MET A 1 9.99 -0.77 10.83
CA MET A 1 8.56 -0.43 10.99
C MET A 1 7.84 -0.40 9.64
N HIS A 2 6.50 -0.48 9.58
CA HIS A 2 5.74 -0.31 8.33
C HIS A 2 5.13 1.09 8.21
N SER A 3 4.96 1.60 7.00
CA SER A 3 4.36 2.92 6.71
C SER A 3 2.97 3.11 7.33
N HIS A 4 2.25 2.01 7.55
CA HIS A 4 0.96 2.00 8.26
C HIS A 4 1.03 2.64 9.66
N ASN A 5 2.17 2.51 10.35
CA ASN A 5 2.37 3.03 11.70
C ASN A 5 3.04 4.40 11.71
N TYR A 6 3.46 4.93 10.55
CA TYR A 6 4.01 6.27 10.46
C TYR A 6 2.92 7.32 10.71
N ARG A 7 3.24 8.36 11.47
CA ARG A 7 2.32 9.45 11.80
C ARG A 7 2.94 10.83 11.67
N LEU A 8 4.19 10.96 12.10
CA LEU A 8 4.86 12.23 12.30
C LEU A 8 6.36 12.07 12.05
N PRO A 9 7.05 13.08 11.50
CA PRO A 9 8.49 13.01 11.21
C PRO A 9 9.39 13.27 12.42
N GLN A 10 8.88 13.91 13.48
CA GLN A 10 9.66 14.32 14.66
C GLN A 10 10.41 13.18 15.37
N PRO A 11 9.89 11.93 15.46
CA PRO A 11 10.63 10.82 16.06
C PRO A 11 11.93 10.48 15.31
N PHE A 12 12.04 10.82 14.02
CA PHE A 12 13.22 10.52 13.18
C PHE A 12 14.22 11.68 13.13
N LYS A 13 14.08 12.64 14.04
CA LYS A 13 14.95 13.81 14.06
C LYS A 13 16.40 13.38 14.26
N ASP A 14 17.29 13.90 13.42
CA ASP A 14 18.73 13.62 13.42
C ASP A 14 19.10 12.14 13.14
N GLU A 15 18.14 11.30 12.73
CA GLU A 15 18.35 9.90 12.35
C GLU A 15 18.61 9.73 10.84
N VAL A 16 19.30 8.65 10.47
CA VAL A 16 19.42 8.15 9.10
C VAL A 16 18.33 7.11 8.84
N VAL A 17 17.36 7.45 8.00
CA VAL A 17 16.18 6.61 7.75
C VAL A 17 16.25 5.97 6.37
N VAL A 18 16.10 4.65 6.31
CA VAL A 18 16.03 3.89 5.06
C VAL A 18 14.57 3.47 4.80
N LEU A 19 14.00 3.91 3.67
CA LEU A 19 12.66 3.52 3.23
C LEU A 19 12.76 2.45 2.14
N ILE A 20 11.91 1.42 2.24
CA ILE A 20 11.82 0.35 1.25
C ILE A 20 10.51 0.50 0.47
N GLY A 21 10.61 0.87 -0.81
CA GLY A 21 9.48 1.02 -1.72
C GLY A 21 9.65 2.21 -2.66
N ASN A 22 8.96 2.17 -3.81
CA ASN A 22 8.95 3.24 -4.82
C ASN A 22 7.52 3.48 -5.32
N SER A 23 6.67 3.97 -4.44
CA SER A 23 5.26 4.26 -4.71
C SER A 23 4.81 5.42 -3.84
N ALA A 24 3.57 5.89 -4.00
CA ALA A 24 3.02 7.08 -3.33
C ALA A 24 3.39 7.20 -1.84
N SER A 25 3.23 6.12 -1.04
CA SER A 25 3.60 6.17 0.38
C SER A 25 5.10 6.41 0.61
N ALA A 26 5.99 5.81 -0.18
CA ALA A 26 7.42 6.05 -0.05
C ALA A 26 7.78 7.48 -0.48
N ASP A 27 7.17 7.98 -1.56
CA ASP A 27 7.39 9.34 -2.07
C ASP A 27 6.93 10.41 -1.07
N ASP A 28 5.73 10.27 -0.53
CA ASP A 28 5.17 11.27 0.39
C ASP A 28 5.89 11.25 1.74
N ILE A 29 6.11 10.06 2.30
CA ILE A 29 6.75 9.92 3.62
C ILE A 29 8.24 10.29 3.55
N SER A 30 8.96 9.93 2.48
CA SER A 30 10.39 10.29 2.36
C SER A 30 10.59 11.81 2.35
N ARG A 31 9.72 12.56 1.67
CA ARG A 31 9.76 14.03 1.64
C ARG A 31 9.39 14.65 2.98
N ASP A 32 8.40 14.09 3.67
CA ASP A 32 7.98 14.54 5.00
C ASP A 32 9.09 14.33 6.04
N ILE A 33 9.67 13.12 6.08
CA ILE A 33 10.78 12.79 6.99
C ILE A 33 12.04 13.58 6.66
N ALA A 34 12.33 13.85 5.38
CA ALA A 34 13.50 14.65 4.97
C ALA A 34 13.52 16.07 5.59
N GLY A 35 12.37 16.59 6.02
CA GLY A 35 12.31 17.88 6.74
C GLY A 35 12.86 17.84 8.16
N SER A 36 13.02 16.66 8.77
CA SER A 36 13.49 16.50 10.17
C SER A 36 14.69 15.55 10.33
N ALA A 37 14.82 14.55 9.46
CA ALA A 37 15.87 13.54 9.54
C ALA A 37 17.24 14.06 9.08
N LYS A 38 18.30 13.39 9.53
CA LYS A 38 19.67 13.69 9.10
C LYS A 38 19.86 13.31 7.64
N GLU A 39 19.51 12.08 7.29
CA GLU A 39 19.57 11.54 5.92
C GLU A 39 18.40 10.59 5.66
N VAL A 40 17.91 10.58 4.42
CA VAL A 40 16.81 9.72 3.99
C VAL A 40 17.23 8.97 2.74
N HIS A 41 17.10 7.65 2.78
CA HIS A 41 17.53 6.74 1.69
C HIS A 41 16.35 5.90 1.25
N VAL A 42 15.86 6.12 0.03
CA VAL A 42 14.76 5.35 -0.56
C VAL A 42 15.33 4.26 -1.44
N ALA A 43 15.04 3.00 -1.13
CA ALA A 43 15.48 1.84 -1.86
C ALA A 43 14.30 1.08 -2.45
N SER A 44 14.44 0.60 -3.68
CA SER A 44 13.40 -0.20 -4.33
C SER A 44 14.00 -1.24 -5.26
N TRP A 45 13.35 -2.40 -5.30
CA TRP A 45 13.66 -3.46 -6.26
C TRP A 45 13.38 -3.05 -7.72
N SER A 46 12.52 -2.06 -7.93
CA SER A 46 12.19 -1.53 -9.27
C SER A 46 13.26 -0.60 -9.84
N ASN A 47 14.22 -0.18 -9.03
CA ASN A 47 15.24 0.78 -9.45
C ASN A 47 16.39 0.05 -10.16
N PRO A 48 17.02 0.68 -11.18
CA PRO A 48 18.23 0.13 -11.80
C PRO A 48 19.31 -0.22 -10.77
N ALA A 49 20.07 -1.29 -11.00
CA ALA A 49 21.02 -1.84 -10.01
C ALA A 49 22.11 -0.86 -9.58
N ASP A 50 22.49 0.09 -10.43
CA ASP A 50 23.50 1.13 -10.22
C ASP A 50 22.93 2.43 -9.59
N THR A 51 21.62 2.47 -9.30
CA THR A 51 20.93 3.68 -8.83
C THR A 51 21.57 4.23 -7.55
N TYR A 52 22.05 5.47 -7.65
CA TYR A 52 22.43 6.31 -6.52
C TYR A 52 22.21 7.77 -6.92
N ILE A 53 21.00 8.28 -6.67
CA ILE A 53 20.57 9.58 -7.18
C ILE A 53 20.10 10.44 -6.01
N LYS A 54 20.75 11.59 -5.81
CA LYS A 54 20.26 12.60 -4.87
C LYS A 54 19.02 13.27 -5.43
N GLN A 55 17.92 13.30 -4.67
CA GLN A 55 16.67 13.89 -5.13
C GLN A 55 16.79 15.41 -5.28
N THR A 56 16.36 15.94 -6.43
CA THR A 56 16.34 17.37 -6.70
C THR A 56 15.39 18.09 -5.74
N GLY A 57 15.82 19.23 -5.19
CA GLY A 57 15.02 19.99 -4.21
C GLY A 57 15.21 19.55 -2.75
N HIS A 58 16.01 18.51 -2.50
CA HIS A 58 16.33 18.05 -1.15
C HIS A 58 17.85 17.96 -0.95
N THR A 59 18.31 18.32 0.25
CA THR A 59 19.74 18.29 0.60
C THR A 59 20.17 16.95 1.19
N ASN A 60 19.22 16.14 1.66
CA ASN A 60 19.42 14.95 2.49
C ASN A 60 18.57 13.74 2.05
N LEU A 61 18.14 13.67 0.78
CA LEU A 61 17.31 12.58 0.26
C LEU A 61 17.98 11.91 -0.95
N TRP A 62 18.14 10.59 -0.90
CA TRP A 62 18.76 9.79 -1.97
C TRP A 62 17.87 8.61 -2.37
N MET A 63 17.86 8.31 -3.66
CA MET A 63 17.33 7.06 -4.20
C MET A 63 18.47 6.06 -4.46
N HIS A 64 18.23 4.81 -4.08
CA HIS A 64 19.16 3.70 -4.18
C HIS A 64 18.54 2.55 -4.97
N SER A 65 19.39 1.63 -5.42
CA SER A 65 18.97 0.30 -5.88
C SER A 65 18.44 -0.55 -4.71
N MET A 66 18.07 -1.80 -5.00
CA MET A 66 17.57 -2.71 -3.98
C MET A 66 18.60 -2.91 -2.86
N ILE A 67 18.12 -3.05 -1.63
CA ILE A 67 18.95 -3.49 -0.50
C ILE A 67 19.37 -4.94 -0.77
N GLU A 68 20.67 -5.20 -0.71
CA GLU A 68 21.24 -6.54 -0.84
C GLU A 68 21.26 -7.26 0.51
N ARG A 69 21.73 -6.59 1.57
CA ARG A 69 21.78 -7.14 2.93
C ARG A 69 21.79 -6.05 3.99
N VAL A 70 21.38 -6.40 5.20
CA VAL A 70 21.47 -5.56 6.40
C VAL A 70 22.28 -6.32 7.43
N HIS A 71 23.24 -5.65 8.06
CA HIS A 71 24.12 -6.21 9.07
C HIS A 71 23.66 -5.84 10.48
N GLU A 72 24.12 -6.60 11.48
CA GLU A 72 23.78 -6.39 12.90
C GLU A 72 24.32 -5.06 13.47
N ASP A 73 25.35 -4.49 12.84
CA ASP A 73 25.91 -3.18 13.18
C ASP A 73 25.07 -2.00 12.68
N GLY A 74 23.94 -2.27 12.02
CA GLY A 74 23.06 -1.25 11.43
C GLY A 74 23.45 -0.84 10.00
N SER A 75 24.49 -1.44 9.42
CA SER A 75 24.87 -1.13 8.04
C SER A 75 23.93 -1.79 7.03
N VAL A 76 23.45 -0.97 6.09
CA VAL A 76 22.56 -1.36 4.99
C VAL A 76 23.36 -1.30 3.70
N VAL A 77 23.55 -2.46 3.07
CA VAL A 77 24.29 -2.60 1.81
C VAL A 77 23.31 -2.70 0.65
N PHE A 78 23.49 -1.86 -0.37
CA PHE A 78 22.69 -1.85 -1.59
C PHE A 78 23.39 -2.65 -2.70
N GLN A 79 22.64 -3.07 -3.72
CA GLN A 79 23.17 -3.87 -4.84
C GLN A 79 24.31 -3.20 -5.63
N ASN A 80 24.39 -1.87 -5.61
CA ASN A 80 25.52 -1.14 -6.22
C ASN A 80 26.79 -1.16 -5.34
N GLY A 81 26.79 -1.89 -4.22
CA GLY A 81 27.90 -1.95 -3.27
C GLY A 81 27.98 -0.78 -2.31
N LYS A 82 27.10 0.24 -2.42
CA LYS A 82 27.06 1.33 -1.45
C LYS A 82 26.53 0.84 -0.13
N THR A 83 27.02 1.45 0.93
CA THR A 83 26.66 1.12 2.31
C THR A 83 26.27 2.39 3.04
N VAL A 84 25.20 2.32 3.82
CA VAL A 84 24.70 3.40 4.68
C VAL A 84 24.47 2.85 6.07
N LEU A 85 24.89 3.59 7.10
CA LEU A 85 24.57 3.24 8.48
C LEU A 85 23.19 3.82 8.80
N GLY A 86 22.17 2.97 8.89
CA GLY A 86 20.79 3.37 9.09
C GLY A 86 20.33 3.14 10.52
N ASP A 87 19.70 4.14 11.12
CA ASP A 87 19.12 4.06 12.47
C ASP A 87 17.73 3.40 12.43
N ALA A 88 16.98 3.63 11.35
CA ALA A 88 15.64 3.10 11.17
C ALA A 88 15.38 2.60 9.75
N ILE A 89 14.66 1.47 9.64
CA ILE A 89 14.16 0.93 8.36
C ILE A 89 12.62 0.98 8.34
N MET A 90 12.07 1.64 7.33
CA MET A 90 10.63 1.77 7.11
C MET A 90 10.17 1.06 5.83
N HIS A 91 9.29 0.08 6.00
CA HIS A 91 8.67 -0.63 4.88
C HIS A 91 7.50 0.17 4.33
N CYS A 92 7.62 0.62 3.10
CA CYS A 92 6.58 1.28 2.31
C CYS A 92 6.11 0.35 1.17
N THR A 93 6.02 -0.97 1.46
CA THR A 93 5.79 -2.05 0.49
C THR A 93 4.30 -2.27 0.16
N GLY A 94 3.40 -1.42 0.65
CA GLY A 94 1.97 -1.50 0.38
C GLY A 94 1.20 -2.37 1.37
N TYR A 95 0.00 -2.80 0.98
CA TYR A 95 -0.94 -3.51 1.84
C TYR A 95 -1.48 -4.76 1.15
N LYS A 96 -1.89 -5.74 1.95
CA LYS A 96 -2.57 -6.95 1.48
C LYS A 96 -4.04 -6.91 1.88
N TYR A 97 -4.93 -7.35 0.98
CA TYR A 97 -6.33 -7.59 1.35
C TYR A 97 -6.42 -8.70 2.41
N HIS A 98 -7.13 -8.42 3.50
CA HIS A 98 -7.34 -9.37 4.57
C HIS A 98 -8.72 -9.13 5.19
N PHE A 99 -9.57 -10.16 5.14
CA PHE A 99 -10.96 -10.11 5.64
C PHE A 99 -11.18 -11.19 6.70
N PRO A 100 -10.64 -11.04 7.92
CA PRO A 100 -10.67 -12.09 8.95
C PRO A 100 -12.08 -12.42 9.44
N PHE A 101 -13.05 -11.53 9.21
CA PHE A 101 -14.45 -11.68 9.60
C PHE A 101 -15.31 -12.36 8.53
N LEU A 102 -14.78 -12.58 7.32
CA LEU A 102 -15.55 -13.05 6.19
C LEU A 102 -15.19 -14.51 5.88
N ASP A 103 -15.97 -15.44 6.43
CA ASP A 103 -15.94 -16.82 6.00
C ASP A 103 -16.86 -17.00 4.79
N THR A 104 -16.27 -17.39 3.65
CA THR A 104 -17.00 -17.65 2.41
C THR A 104 -17.00 -19.13 2.04
N ASN A 105 -16.55 -20.02 2.93
CA ASN A 105 -16.37 -21.45 2.65
C ASN A 105 -15.55 -21.70 1.36
N GLY A 106 -14.60 -20.81 1.05
CA GLY A 106 -13.76 -20.88 -0.15
C GLY A 106 -14.38 -20.30 -1.44
N CYS A 107 -15.61 -19.74 -1.40
CA CYS A 107 -16.21 -19.08 -2.56
C CYS A 107 -15.48 -17.77 -2.96
N VAL A 108 -14.76 -17.15 -2.03
CA VAL A 108 -13.89 -16.00 -2.28
C VAL A 108 -12.52 -16.27 -1.68
N ALA A 109 -11.50 -16.17 -2.53
CA ALA A 109 -10.11 -16.23 -2.15
C ALA A 109 -9.43 -14.87 -2.35
N VAL A 110 -8.42 -14.62 -1.53
CA VAL A 110 -7.44 -13.55 -1.76
C VAL A 110 -6.14 -14.24 -2.17
N ASP A 111 -5.77 -14.08 -3.43
CA ASP A 111 -4.53 -14.63 -3.98
C ASP A 111 -3.73 -13.50 -4.65
N ASP A 112 -2.44 -13.41 -4.34
CA ASP A 112 -1.54 -12.33 -4.79
C ASP A 112 -2.18 -10.91 -4.78
N ASN A 113 -2.81 -10.57 -3.65
CA ASN A 113 -3.53 -9.29 -3.45
C ASN A 113 -4.69 -9.04 -4.43
N ARG A 114 -5.26 -10.11 -5.01
CA ARG A 114 -6.46 -10.08 -5.83
C ARG A 114 -7.57 -10.86 -5.14
N VAL A 115 -8.69 -10.18 -4.91
CA VAL A 115 -9.91 -10.81 -4.38
C VAL A 115 -10.69 -11.42 -5.56
N GLY A 116 -10.97 -12.72 -5.51
CA GLY A 116 -11.60 -13.42 -6.60
C GLY A 116 -12.22 -14.77 -6.23
N PRO A 117 -13.07 -15.32 -7.09
CA PRO A 117 -13.61 -14.72 -8.33
C PRO A 117 -14.66 -13.63 -8.04
N LEU A 118 -14.60 -12.50 -8.77
CA LEU A 118 -15.57 -11.39 -8.65
C LEU A 118 -16.02 -10.88 -10.03
N TYR A 119 -17.34 -10.82 -10.28
CA TYR A 119 -17.95 -10.14 -11.41
C TYR A 119 -17.84 -8.62 -11.26
N LYS A 120 -17.30 -7.95 -12.29
CA LYS A 120 -17.04 -6.49 -12.31
C LYS A 120 -16.25 -5.98 -11.09
N HIS A 121 -15.42 -6.82 -10.46
CA HIS A 121 -14.70 -6.52 -9.22
C HIS A 121 -15.59 -6.20 -8.00
N ILE A 122 -16.88 -6.59 -8.06
CA ILE A 122 -17.88 -6.26 -7.04
C ILE A 122 -18.53 -7.53 -6.48
N PHE A 123 -18.98 -8.44 -7.34
CA PHE A 123 -19.85 -9.55 -6.91
C PHE A 123 -19.18 -10.91 -6.99
N PRO A 124 -19.02 -11.65 -5.88
CA PRO A 124 -18.71 -13.07 -5.94
C PRO A 124 -19.88 -13.82 -6.60
N PRO A 125 -19.68 -14.49 -7.77
CA PRO A 125 -20.79 -15.09 -8.52
C PRO A 125 -21.61 -16.10 -7.72
N ALA A 126 -20.97 -16.87 -6.84
CA ALA A 126 -21.62 -17.88 -6.00
C ALA A 126 -22.45 -17.30 -4.85
N LEU A 127 -22.18 -16.05 -4.45
CA LEU A 127 -22.82 -15.39 -3.30
C LEU A 127 -23.59 -14.12 -3.71
N ALA A 128 -23.75 -13.88 -5.01
CA ALA A 128 -24.52 -12.75 -5.52
C ALA A 128 -26.04 -13.04 -5.43
N PRO A 129 -26.88 -12.06 -5.03
CA PRO A 129 -26.55 -10.67 -4.67
C PRO A 129 -26.32 -10.45 -3.17
N SER A 130 -26.24 -11.50 -2.34
CA SER A 130 -26.14 -11.38 -0.87
C SER A 130 -24.81 -10.80 -0.36
N LEU A 131 -23.73 -10.92 -1.12
CA LEU A 131 -22.42 -10.38 -0.79
C LEU A 131 -21.88 -9.53 -1.94
N SER A 132 -21.27 -8.40 -1.62
CA SER A 132 -20.57 -7.53 -2.56
C SER A 132 -19.37 -6.85 -1.91
N PHE A 133 -18.35 -6.56 -2.72
CA PHE A 133 -17.16 -5.83 -2.32
C PHE A 133 -17.15 -4.45 -2.97
N VAL A 134 -16.79 -3.43 -2.19
CA VAL A 134 -16.64 -2.04 -2.66
C VAL A 134 -15.23 -1.57 -2.32
N GLY A 135 -14.58 -0.85 -3.24
CA GLY A 135 -13.25 -0.27 -3.01
C GLY A 135 -12.07 -1.23 -3.21
N LEU A 136 -12.26 -2.35 -3.91
CA LEU A 136 -11.16 -3.27 -4.24
C LEU A 136 -10.19 -2.78 -5.34
N PRO A 137 -10.57 -1.95 -6.32
CA PRO A 137 -9.58 -1.45 -7.27
C PRO A 137 -8.61 -0.45 -6.60
N CYS A 138 -7.33 -0.80 -6.50
CA CYS A 138 -6.26 0.12 -6.12
C CYS A 138 -5.27 0.32 -7.29
N LYS A 139 -4.97 1.60 -7.59
CA LYS A 139 -4.16 2.15 -8.69
C LYS A 139 -4.78 2.12 -10.10
N VAL A 140 -5.51 3.20 -10.43
CA VAL A 140 -5.45 3.86 -11.74
C VAL A 140 -5.12 5.33 -11.46
N GLY A 141 -3.97 5.80 -11.94
CA GLY A 141 -3.44 7.13 -11.61
C GLY A 141 -4.44 8.24 -11.93
N SER A 142 -4.63 9.17 -10.98
CA SER A 142 -5.34 10.47 -11.08
C SER A 142 -6.68 10.55 -11.82
N SER A 143 -7.18 9.42 -12.31
CA SER A 143 -8.39 9.27 -13.08
C SER A 143 -9.36 8.66 -12.10
N LYS A 144 -10.35 9.44 -11.68
CA LYS A 144 -11.51 8.92 -10.95
C LYS A 144 -12.07 7.72 -11.72
N ILE A 145 -11.68 6.50 -11.36
CA ILE A 145 -12.54 5.35 -11.60
C ILE A 145 -13.65 5.48 -10.56
N ALA A 146 -14.60 6.35 -10.85
CA ALA A 146 -15.95 6.07 -10.46
C ALA A 146 -16.27 4.78 -11.22
N ILE A 147 -16.32 3.64 -10.54
CA ILE A 147 -17.24 2.62 -11.03
C ILE A 147 -18.60 3.25 -10.76
N PRO A 148 -19.41 3.63 -11.77
CA PRO A 148 -20.77 4.08 -11.53
C PRO A 148 -21.59 2.85 -11.11
N VAL A 149 -21.32 2.32 -9.92
CA VAL A 149 -22.19 1.35 -9.27
C VAL A 149 -23.29 2.18 -8.64
N THR A 150 -24.34 2.43 -9.40
CA THR A 150 -25.56 3.00 -8.84
C THR A 150 -26.20 1.91 -7.98
N PHE A 151 -25.89 1.92 -6.70
CA PHE A 151 -26.58 1.13 -5.69
C PHE A 151 -27.99 1.71 -5.53
N ARG A 152 -28.98 1.10 -6.17
CA ARG A 152 -30.38 1.48 -5.98
C ARG A 152 -30.91 0.67 -4.80
N LYS A 153 -31.19 1.37 -3.69
CA LYS A 153 -31.92 0.76 -2.57
C LYS A 153 -33.33 0.40 -3.06
N SER A 154 -33.63 -0.89 -3.10
CA SER A 154 -34.98 -1.39 -3.35
C SER A 154 -35.48 -2.02 -2.05
N GLU A 155 -36.51 -1.43 -1.48
CA GLU A 155 -37.17 -1.95 -0.28
C GLU A 155 -38.35 -2.81 -0.73
N LYS A 156 -38.38 -4.08 -0.34
CA LYS A 156 -39.50 -4.97 -0.62
C LYS A 156 -40.01 -5.54 0.71
N GLN A 157 -41.23 -5.18 1.08
CA GLN A 157 -41.89 -5.74 2.25
C GLN A 157 -42.36 -7.16 1.94
N ARG A 158 -41.98 -8.12 2.79
CA ARG A 158 -42.59 -9.46 2.82
C ARG A 158 -42.70 -9.91 4.28
N ASN A 159 -43.90 -10.30 4.71
CA ASN A 159 -44.23 -10.77 6.07
C ASN A 159 -43.74 -9.87 7.21
N GLY A 160 -44.05 -8.57 7.17
CA GLY A 160 -43.81 -7.64 8.29
C GLY A 160 -42.34 -7.25 8.55
N GLY A 161 -41.37 -7.85 7.86
CA GLY A 161 -39.96 -7.46 7.89
C GLY A 161 -39.59 -6.56 6.70
N LYS A 162 -38.82 -5.49 6.97
CA LYS A 162 -38.18 -4.69 5.92
C LYS A 162 -36.89 -5.38 5.47
N ILE A 163 -36.88 -5.90 4.25
CA ILE A 163 -35.65 -6.43 3.63
C ILE A 163 -35.14 -5.37 2.65
N CYS A 164 -33.95 -4.82 2.94
CA CYS A 164 -33.27 -3.90 2.05
C CYS A 164 -32.46 -4.69 1.03
N PHE A 165 -32.81 -4.57 -0.25
CA PHE A 165 -32.00 -5.09 -1.35
C PHE A 165 -31.18 -3.96 -1.96
N TRP A 166 -29.90 -4.20 -2.14
CA TRP A 166 -29.04 -3.34 -2.94
C TRP A 166 -28.95 -3.92 -4.33
N ARG A 167 -29.63 -3.30 -5.29
CA ARG A 167 -29.56 -3.71 -6.70
C ARG A 167 -28.49 -2.87 -7.39
N VAL A 168 -27.55 -3.54 -8.04
CA VAL A 168 -26.62 -2.88 -8.97
C VAL A 168 -27.35 -2.71 -10.29
N SER A 169 -27.48 -1.45 -10.70
CA SER A 169 -28.16 -1.04 -11.93
C SER A 169 -27.23 -1.11 -13.12
#